data_AF-D4K9W8-F1
#
_entry.id   AF-D4K9W8-F1
#
_cell.length_a   1.000
_cell.length_b   1.000
_cell.length_c   1.000
_cell.angle_alpha   90.00
_cell.angle_beta   90.00
_cell.angle_gamma   90.00
#
_symmetry.space_group_name_H-M   'P 1'
#
loop_
_entity.id
_entity.type
_entity.pdbx_description
1 polymer ?
#
loop_
_entity_poly.entity_id
_entity_poly.type
_entity_poly.pdbx_seq_one_letter_code
_entity_poly.pdbx_strand_id
1 'polypeptide(L)'
;MDWNIGWVFWIGCSYFLTIVNCYFVLVKKAKYNYIIGVSGIAFFSVALLEELRMFSQWIEDGEVGMLTHALQNLPVQFTIRFLIVVGITALLIIIDLHRTK
;
A
#
# COMPACT_ATOMS: atom_id res chain seq x y z
N MET A 1 22.67 -1.49 5.38
CA MET A 1 21.26 -1.46 4.97
C MET A 1 20.60 -0.31 5.71
N ASP A 2 20.61 0.88 5.13
CA ASP A 2 19.76 1.95 5.62
C ASP A 2 18.31 1.51 5.41
N TRP A 3 17.61 1.29 6.50
CA TRP A 3 16.21 0.88 6.50
C TRP A 3 15.41 1.97 5.78
N ASN A 4 14.53 1.61 4.85
CA ASN A 4 13.70 2.59 4.14
C ASN A 4 12.61 3.13 5.08
N ILE A 5 12.98 4.10 5.91
CA ILE A 5 12.09 4.71 6.92
C ILE A 5 10.89 5.35 6.24
N GLY A 6 11.12 6.02 5.10
CA GLY A 6 10.06 6.61 4.29
C GLY A 6 9.06 5.56 3.85
N TRP A 7 9.52 4.48 3.21
CA TRP A 7 8.65 3.37 2.81
C TRP A 7 7.87 2.78 3.98
N VAL A 8 8.51 2.49 5.12
CA VAL A 8 7.82 1.92 6.30
C VAL A 8 6.74 2.84 6.84
N PHE A 9 7.01 4.14 6.89
CA PHE A 9 6.04 5.12 7.34
C PHE A 9 4.83 5.16 6.39
N TRP A 10 5.07 5.33 5.09
CA TRP A 10 3.99 5.49 4.11
C TRP A 10 3.16 4.21 3.93
N ILE A 11 3.80 3.03 3.92
CA ILE A 11 3.08 1.75 3.85
C ILE A 11 2.24 1.52 5.13
N GLY A 12 2.76 1.92 6.29
CA GLY A 12 2.04 1.90 7.56
C GLY A 12 0.79 2.78 7.52
N CYS A 13 0.90 4.01 7.01
CA CYS A 13 -0.26 4.91 6.83
C CYS A 13 -1.31 4.31 5.89
N SER A 14 -0.90 3.70 4.78
CA SER A 14 -1.81 3.04 3.83
C SER A 14 -2.61 1.92 4.51
N TYR A 15 -1.94 1.03 5.24
CA TYR A 15 -2.59 -0.06 5.95
C TYR A 15 -3.49 0.43 7.08
N PHE A 16 -3.05 1.42 7.85
CA PHE A 16 -3.87 2.02 8.91
C PHE A 16 -5.19 2.55 8.36
N LEU A 17 -5.15 3.35 7.29
CA LEU A 17 -6.38 3.88 6.67
C LEU A 17 -7.28 2.78 6.11
N THR A 18 -6.68 1.74 5.54
CA THR A 18 -7.44 0.57 5.03
C THR A 18 -8.17 -0.14 6.16
N ILE A 19 -7.49 -0.38 7.29
CA ILE A 19 -8.06 -1.00 8.50
C ILE A 19 -9.17 -0.13 9.09
N VAL A 20 -8.96 1.19 9.17
CA VAL A 20 -9.98 2.14 9.63
C VAL A 20 -11.23 2.07 8.75
N ASN A 21 -11.06 2.05 7.42
CA ASN A 21 -12.19 1.94 6.50
C ASN A 21 -12.91 0.58 6.63
N CYS A 22 -12.15 -0.51 6.79
CA CYS A 22 -12.71 -1.83 7.11
C CYS A 22 -13.55 -1.80 8.39
N TYR A 23 -13.06 -1.17 9.46
CA TYR A 23 -13.79 -1.07 10.72
C TYR A 23 -15.12 -0.31 10.55
N PHE A 24 -15.11 0.83 9.86
CA PHE A 24 -16.33 1.61 9.64
C PHE A 24 -17.36 0.83 8.81
N VAL A 25 -16.94 0.22 7.71
CA VAL A 25 -17.86 -0.51 6.82
C VAL A 25 -18.30 -1.82 7.45
N LEU A 26 -17.40 -2.65 7.97
CA LEU A 26 -17.74 -3.99 8.44
C LEU A 26 -18.38 -3.99 9.83
N VAL A 27 -17.82 -3.22 10.78
CA VAL A 27 -18.24 -3.23 12.19
C VAL A 27 -19.32 -2.19 12.46
N LYS A 28 -19.08 -0.92 12.08
CA LYS A 28 -20.04 0.17 12.33
C LYS A 28 -21.20 0.19 11.32
N LYS A 29 -21.14 -0.65 10.28
CA LYS A 29 -22.08 -0.65 9.16
C LYS A 29 -22.28 0.74 8.52
N ALA A 30 -21.27 1.59 8.61
CA ALA A 30 -21.26 2.91 7.99
C ALA A 30 -20.98 2.81 6.48
N LYS A 31 -21.25 3.90 5.76
CA LYS A 31 -20.94 4.00 4.33
C LYS A 31 -19.43 3.96 4.09
N TYR A 32 -19.03 3.44 2.93
CA TYR A 32 -17.64 3.46 2.51
C TYR A 32 -17.15 4.90 2.37
N ASN A 33 -16.03 5.21 3.02
CA ASN A 33 -15.45 6.54 2.93
C ASN A 33 -14.41 6.59 1.81
N TYR A 34 -14.81 7.18 0.68
CA TYR A 34 -13.95 7.33 -0.50
C TYR A 34 -12.71 8.19 -0.24
N ILE A 35 -12.78 9.19 0.65
CA ILE A 35 -11.64 10.04 0.99
C ILE A 35 -10.57 9.20 1.71
N ILE A 36 -10.98 8.37 2.67
CA ILE A 36 -10.07 7.46 3.38
C ILE A 36 -9.49 6.42 2.41
N GLY A 37 -10.32 5.87 1.52
CA GLY A 37 -9.91 4.91 0.49
C GLY A 37 -8.84 5.46 -0.45
N VAL A 38 -9.12 6.61 -1.08
CA VAL A 38 -8.19 7.27 -2.00
C VAL A 38 -6.91 7.68 -1.28
N SER A 39 -7.00 8.18 -0.05
CA SER A 39 -5.83 8.53 0.76
C SER A 39 -4.96 7.30 1.08
N GLY A 40 -5.58 6.15 1.37
CA GLY A 40 -4.86 4.89 1.59
C GLY A 40 -4.10 4.41 0.35
N ILE A 41 -4.69 4.54 -0.84
CA ILE A 41 -4.02 4.23 -2.11
C ILE A 41 -2.90 5.23 -2.39
N ALA A 42 -3.13 6.53 -2.15
CA ALA A 42 -2.11 7.56 -2.34
C ALA A 42 -0.87 7.29 -1.48
N PHE A 43 -1.04 6.96 -0.20
CA PHE A 43 0.10 6.60 0.66
C PHE A 43 0.81 5.31 0.20
N PHE A 44 0.09 4.33 -0.34
CA PHE A 44 0.72 3.15 -0.94
C PHE A 44 1.62 3.54 -2.13
N SER A 45 1.15 4.45 -2.99
CA SER A 45 1.93 4.95 -4.12
C SER A 45 3.18 5.71 -3.67
N VAL A 46 3.08 6.51 -2.61
CA VAL A 46 4.26 7.20 -2.04
C VAL A 46 5.25 6.21 -1.44
N ALA A 47 4.79 5.16 -0.76
CA ALA A 47 5.66 4.09 -0.28
C ALA A 47 6.44 3.46 -1.45
N LEU A 48 5.75 3.13 -2.55
CA LEU A 48 6.38 2.58 -3.74
C LEU A 48 7.45 3.52 -4.33
N LEU A 49 7.20 4.83 -4.37
CA LEU A 49 8.19 5.81 -4.81
C LEU A 49 9.41 5.86 -3.90
N GLU A 50 9.25 5.77 -2.57
CA GLU A 50 10.39 5.72 -1.64
C GLU A 50 11.23 4.44 -1.82
N GLU A 51 10.61 3.31 -2.14
CA GLU A 51 11.35 2.07 -2.41
C GLU A 51 12.10 2.14 -3.74
N LEU A 52 11.49 2.70 -4.79
CA LEU A 52 12.19 2.97 -6.05
C LEU A 52 13.33 3.97 -5.87
N ARG A 53 13.18 4.98 -5.01
CA ARG A 53 14.23 5.96 -4.69
C ARG A 53 15.44 5.27 -4.06
N MET A 54 15.22 4.32 -3.15
CA MET A 54 16.30 3.53 -2.56
C MET A 54 17.03 2.68 -3.60
N PHE A 55 16.33 2.10 -4.58
CA PHE A 55 17.01 1.39 -5.67
C PHE A 55 17.84 2.31 -6.55
N SER A 56 17.38 3.54 -6.80
CA SER A 56 18.18 4.54 -7.50
C SER A 56 19.49 4.82 -6.76
N GLN A 57 19.45 4.95 -5.42
CA GLN A 57 20.65 5.16 -4.60
C GLN A 57 21.61 3.98 -4.69
N TRP A 58 21.12 2.74 -4.59
CA TRP A 58 21.97 1.56 -4.73
C TRP A 58 22.62 1.42 -6.12
N ILE A 59 21.96 1.92 -7.17
CA ILE A 59 22.57 2.00 -8.51
C ILE A 59 23.71 3.01 -8.53
N GLU A 60 23.49 4.20 -7.97
CA GLU A 60 24.49 5.28 -7.90
C GLU A 60 25.72 4.89 -7.07
N ASP A 61 25.52 4.16 -5.98
CA ASP A 61 26.59 3.71 -5.07
C ASP A 61 27.32 2.44 -5.56
N GLY A 62 26.91 1.88 -6.70
CA GLY A 62 27.52 0.67 -7.28
C GLY A 62 27.16 -0.64 -6.55
N GLU A 63 26.13 -0.63 -5.70
CA GLU A 63 25.64 -1.77 -4.91
C GLU A 63 24.75 -2.73 -5.73
N VAL A 64 25.21 -3.10 -6.94
CA VAL A 64 24.43 -3.89 -7.92
C VAL A 64 23.99 -5.27 -7.38
N GLY A 65 24.76 -5.84 -6.45
CA GLY A 65 24.41 -7.10 -5.78
C GLY A 65 23.15 -7.00 -4.92
N MET A 66 22.97 -5.92 -4.17
CA MET A 66 21.76 -5.70 -3.35
C MET A 66 20.55 -5.40 -4.24
N LEU A 67 20.76 -4.62 -5.30
CA LEU A 67 19.73 -4.33 -6.30
C LEU A 67 19.19 -5.58 -6.97
N THR A 68 20.07 -6.50 -7.40
CA THR A 68 19.66 -7.73 -8.12
C THR A 68 18.83 -8.64 -7.22
N HIS A 69 19.23 -8.79 -5.96
CA HIS A 69 18.48 -9.58 -4.98
C HIS A 69 17.13 -8.93 -4.62
N ALA A 70 17.09 -7.60 -4.49
CA ALA A 70 15.86 -6.87 -4.23
C ALA A 70 14.88 -6.97 -5.40
N LEU A 71 15.33 -6.75 -6.64
CA LEU A 71 14.52 -6.83 -7.87
C LEU A 71 13.88 -8.19 -8.14
N GLN A 72 14.44 -9.29 -7.63
CA GLN A 72 13.82 -10.62 -7.77
C GLN A 72 12.57 -10.76 -6.88
N ASN A 73 12.60 -10.18 -5.69
CA ASN A 73 11.51 -10.28 -4.71
C ASN A 73 10.53 -9.12 -4.80
N LEU A 74 10.98 -7.98 -5.34
CA LEU A 74 10.23 -6.74 -5.45
C LEU A 74 8.87 -6.90 -6.13
N PRO A 75 8.79 -7.45 -7.36
CA PRO A 75 7.57 -7.44 -8.13
C PRO A 75 6.52 -8.29 -7.43
N VAL A 76 6.95 -9.42 -6.85
CA VAL A 76 6.07 -10.34 -6.13
C VAL A 76 5.56 -9.70 -4.85
N GLN A 77 6.44 -9.16 -3.99
CA GLN A 77 6.01 -8.56 -2.72
C GLN A 77 5.13 -7.33 -2.93
N PHE A 78 5.46 -6.45 -3.87
CA PHE A 78 4.62 -5.29 -4.17
C PHE A 78 3.30 -5.67 -4.80
N THR A 79 3.31 -6.56 -5.79
CA THR A 79 2.09 -6.96 -6.47
C THR A 79 1.12 -7.59 -5.49
N ILE A 80 1.60 -8.48 -4.62
CA ILE A 80 0.76 -9.09 -3.58
C ILE A 80 0.19 -8.02 -2.65
N ARG A 81 1.01 -7.10 -2.13
CA ARG A 81 0.55 -6.03 -1.23
C ARG A 81 -0.44 -5.09 -1.90
N PHE A 82 -0.20 -4.74 -3.16
CA PHE A 82 -1.10 -3.90 -3.96
C PHE A 82 -2.44 -4.61 -4.20
N LEU A 83 -2.41 -5.87 -4.62
CA LEU A 83 -3.62 -6.68 -4.83
C LEU A 83 -4.43 -6.83 -3.55
N ILE A 84 -3.79 -6.94 -2.39
CA ILE A 84 -4.49 -6.97 -1.10
C ILE A 84 -5.20 -5.64 -0.84
N VAL A 85 -4.50 -4.51 -0.94
CA VAL A 85 -5.09 -3.18 -0.66
C VAL A 85 -6.24 -2.86 -1.63
N VAL A 86 -6.03 -3.11 -2.93
CA VAL A 86 -7.05 -2.90 -3.97
C VAL A 86 -8.20 -3.88 -3.82
N GLY A 87 -7.91 -5.15 -3.54
CA GLY A 87 -8.92 -6.20 -3.33
C GLY A 87 -9.82 -5.90 -2.13
N ILE A 88 -9.24 -5.50 -1.00
CA ILE A 88 -10.00 -5.05 0.18
C ILE A 88 -10.85 -3.82 -0.18
N THR A 89 -10.26 -2.83 -0.85
CA THR A 89 -10.97 -1.62 -1.26
C THR A 89 -12.19 -1.93 -2.14
N ALA A 90 -12.01 -2.75 -3.17
CA ALA A 90 -13.10 -3.17 -4.06
C ALA A 90 -14.19 -3.93 -3.31
N LEU A 91 -13.80 -4.84 -2.41
CA LEU A 91 -14.74 -5.60 -1.59
C LEU A 91 -15.57 -4.69 -0.69
N LEU A 92 -14.95 -3.71 -0.02
CA LEU A 92 -15.66 -2.77 0.84
C LEU A 92 -16.67 -1.92 0.06
N ILE A 93 -16.32 -1.48 -1.15
CA ILE A 93 -17.22 -0.74 -2.04
C ILE A 93 -18.41 -1.62 -2.46
N ILE A 94 -18.17 -2.88 -2.82
CA ILE A 94 -19.25 -3.82 -3.18
C ILE A 94 -20.21 -4.04 -2.00
N ILE A 95 -19.67 -4.23 -0.79
CA ILE A 95 -20.48 -4.40 0.42
C ILE A 95 -21.33 -3.15 0.69
N ASP A 96 -20.75 -1.96 0.55
CA ASP A 96 -21.47 -0.70 0.72
C ASP A 96 -22.62 -0.58 -0.30
N LEU A 97 -22.32 -0.80 -1.58
CA LEU A 97 -23.31 -0.77 -2.67
C LEU A 97 -24.45 -1.77 -2.45
N HIS A 98 -24.14 -2.97 -1.95
CA HIS A 98 -25.15 -4.00 -1.67
C HIS A 98 -26.08 -3.62 -0.52
N ARG A 99 -25.60 -2.89 0.49
CA ARG A 99 -26.41 -2.43 1.63
C ARG A 99 -27.29 -1.22 1.32
N THR A 100 -26.93 -0.45 0.29
CA THR A 100 -27.72 0.71 -0.16
C THR A 100 -28.85 0.36 -1.13
N LYS A 101 -28.94 -0.90 -1.57
CA LYS A 101 -30.13 -1.45 -2.25
C LYS A 101 -31.14 -1.96 -1.23
#